data_AF-A0A969P3K5-F1
#
_entry.id   AF-A0A969P3K5-F1
#
_cell.length_a   1.000
_cell.length_b   1.000
_cell.length_c   1.000
_cell.angle_alpha   90.00
_cell.angle_beta   90.00
_cell.angle_gamma   90.00
#
_symmetry.space_group_name_H-M   'P 1'
#
loop_
_entity.id
_entity.type
_entity.pdbx_description
1 polymer ?
#
loop_
_entity_poly.entity_id
_entity_poly.type
_entity_poly.pdbx_seq_one_letter_code
_entity_poly.pdbx_strand_id
1 'polypeptide(L)' 'MSVRFQADADLNQAIVADVLRRDPSIDFQTANVSDLSGLADLKVLLVFCRQDG' A
#
# COMPACT_ATOMS: atom_id res chain seq x y z
N MET A 1 15.33 8.58 -3.12
CA MET A 1 14.04 8.58 -2.41
C MET A 1 13.01 8.04 -3.39
N SER A 2 12.56 6.80 -3.25
CA SER A 2 11.47 6.27 -4.08
C SER A 2 10.13 6.68 -3.46
N VAL A 3 9.16 7.04 -4.30
CA VAL A 3 7.79 7.32 -3.85
C VAL A 3 7.11 5.97 -3.57
N ARG A 4 6.46 5.86 -2.41
CA ARG A 4 5.72 4.67 -1.98
C ARG A 4 4.23 4.91 -2.19
N PHE A 5 3.54 3.94 -2.79
CA PHE A 5 2.12 4.03 -3.10
C PHE A 5 1.34 3.06 -2.23
N GLN A 6 0.41 3.59 -1.44
CA GLN A 6 -0.53 2.74 -0.69
C GLN A 6 -1.74 2.41 -1.54
N ALA A 7 -2.22 1.18 -1.40
CA ALA A 7 -3.40 0.68 -2.08
C ALA A 7 -4.31 -0.10 -1.14
N ASP A 8 -5.61 0.02 -1.33
CA ASP A 8 -6.59 -0.79 -0.62
C ASP A 8 -6.46 -2.28 -1.02
N ALA A 9 -6.91 -3.19 -0.15
CA ALA A 9 -6.92 -4.63 -0.37
C ALA A 9 -7.84 -5.04 -1.53
N ASP A 10 -8.89 -4.25 -1.78
CA ASP A 10 -9.85 -4.46 -2.85
C ASP A 10 -9.46 -3.75 -4.17
N LEU A 11 -8.33 -3.03 -4.19
CA LEU A 11 -7.78 -2.49 -5.44
C LEU A 11 -7.56 -3.63 -6.43
N ASN A 12 -7.99 -3.42 -7.68
CA ASN A 12 -7.88 -4.41 -8.73
C ASN A 12 -6.40 -4.80 -8.95
N GLN A 13 -6.05 -6.03 -8.55
CA GLN A 13 -4.68 -6.53 -8.57
C GLN A 13 -4.11 -6.62 -9.99
N ALA A 14 -4.95 -6.67 -11.04
CA ALA A 14 -4.49 -6.60 -12.42
C ALA A 14 -3.83 -5.24 -12.73
N ILE A 15 -4.34 -4.14 -12.16
CA ILE A 15 -3.77 -2.80 -12.32
C ILE A 15 -2.40 -2.75 -11.65
N VAL A 16 -2.29 -3.24 -10.41
CA VAL A 16 -1.01 -3.28 -9.68
C VAL A 16 0.02 -4.11 -10.44
N ALA A 17 -0.37 -5.29 -10.92
CA ALA A 17 0.51 -6.17 -11.68
C ALA A 17 1.00 -5.52 -12.98
N ASP A 18 0.12 -4.86 -13.74
CA ASP A 18 0.51 -4.18 -14.98
C ASP A 18 1.38 -2.95 -14.75
N VAL A 19 1.16 -2.21 -13.66
CA VAL A 19 2.02 -1.08 -13.27
C VAL A 19 3.43 -1.58 -12.90
N LEU A 20 3.53 -2.59 -12.03
CA LEU A 20 4.82 -3.18 -11.64
C LEU A 20 5.55 -3.83 -12.82
N ARG A 21 4.81 -4.37 -13.79
CA ARG A 21 5.40 -4.92 -15.03
C ARG A 21 6.00 -3.83 -15.91
N ARG A 22 5.42 -2.63 -15.92
CA ARG A 22 5.91 -1.47 -16.70
C ARG A 22 7.06 -0.76 -15.99
N ASP A 23 6.98 -0.65 -14.67
CA ASP A 23 8.01 -0.02 -13.85
C ASP A 23 8.16 -0.78 -12.50
N PRO A 24 9.12 -1.72 -12.42
CA PRO A 24 9.38 -2.48 -11.20
C PRO A 24 10.00 -1.66 -10.07
N SER A 25 10.40 -0.40 -10.32
CA SER A 25 11.01 0.45 -9.30
C SER A 25 9.97 1.13 -8.40
N ILE A 26 8.69 1.03 -8.75
CA ILE A 26 7.57 1.53 -7.97
C ILE A 26 7.36 0.64 -6.74
N ASP A 27 7.37 1.25 -5.55
CA ASP A 27 7.10 0.56 -4.28
C ASP A 27 5.59 0.62 -3.97
N PHE A 28 4.87 -0.44 -4.36
CA PHE A 28 3.44 -0.61 -4.07
C PHE A 28 3.22 -1.36 -2.75
N GLN A 29 2.53 -0.71 -1.81
CA GLN A 29 2.17 -1.22 -0.49
C GLN A 29 0.64 -1.41 -0.46
N THR A 30 0.16 -2.61 -0.81
CA THR A 30 -1.28 -2.92 -0.70
C THR A 30 -1.63 -3.27 0.75
N ALA A 31 -2.87 -3.05 1.17
CA ALA A 31 -3.31 -3.38 2.52
C ALA A 31 -3.14 -4.86 2.89
N ASN A 32 -3.15 -5.77 1.89
CA ASN A 32 -2.84 -7.19 2.10
C ASN A 32 -1.35 -7.45 2.32
N VAL A 33 -0.47 -6.67 1.67
CA VAL A 33 0.99 -6.80 1.78
C VAL A 33 1.52 -6.06 3.02
N SER A 34 0.85 -5.00 3.43
CA SER A 34 1.24 -4.16 4.56
C SER A 34 0.61 -4.58 5.90
N ASP A 35 0.03 -5.79 5.99
CA ASP A 35 -0.72 -6.29 7.16
C ASP A 35 -1.83 -5.34 7.65
N LEU A 36 -2.36 -4.49 6.76
CA LEU A 36 -3.42 -3.51 7.06
C LEU A 36 -4.82 -4.10 6.92
N SER A 37 -4.95 -5.19 6.17
CA SER A 37 -6.23 -5.83 5.86
C SER A 37 -6.95 -6.30 7.13
N GLY A 38 -8.20 -5.86 7.32
CA GLY A 38 -9.02 -6.20 8.49
C GLY A 38 -8.71 -5.39 9.76
N LEU A 39 -7.78 -4.43 9.73
CA LEU A 39 -7.62 -3.47 10.81
C LEU A 39 -8.74 -2.43 10.79
N ALA A 40 -9.20 -2.07 11.99
CA ALA A 40 -10.10 -0.92 12.15
C ALA A 40 -9.40 0.37 11.73
N ASP A 41 -10.15 1.28 11.11
CA ASP A 41 -9.64 2.54 10.54
C ASP A 41 -8.76 3.34 11.52
N LEU A 42 -9.14 3.42 12.80
CA LEU A 42 -8.35 4.11 13.83
C LEU A 42 -6.96 3.49 14.04
N LYS A 43 -6.83 2.17 13.89
CA LYS A 43 -5.53 1.50 13.98
C LYS A 43 -4.70 1.75 12.73
N VAL A 44 -5.32 1.75 11.54
CA VAL A 44 -4.64 2.10 10.28
C VAL A 44 -4.08 3.52 10.39
N LEU A 45 -4.89 4.49 10.85
CA LEU A 45 -4.44 5.87 11.09
C LEU A 45 -3.26 5.96 12.06
N LEU A 46 -3.28 5.17 13.15
CA LEU A 46 -2.19 5.17 14.13
C LEU A 46 -0.86 4.64 13.55
N VAL A 47 -0.92 3.62 12.67
CA VAL A 47 0.27 3.05 12.01
C VAL A 47 0.94 4.11 11.14
N PHE A 48 0.17 4.87 10.38
CA PHE A 48 0.73 5.87 9.44
C PHE A 48 1.06 7.20 10.10
N CYS A 49 0.29 7.67 11.08
CA CYS A 49 0.65 8.86 11.86
C CYS A 49 2.02 8.74 12.54
N ARG A 50 2.50 7.53 12.82
CA ARG A 50 3.78 7.28 13.47
C ARG A 50 4.95 7.14 12.49
N GLN A 51 4.67 7.00 11.19
CA GLN A 51 5.66 6.84 10.13
C GLN A 51 6.01 8.18 9.44
N ASP A 52 5.26 9.25 9.71
CA ASP A 52 5.53 10.63 9.26
C ASP A 52 6.44 11.42 10.25
N GLY A 53 7.40 10.74 10.88
CA GLY A 53 8.38 11.31 11.81
C GLY A 53 9.81 11.24 11.29
#